data_AF-A0A7S0ZKM2-F1
#
_entry.id   AF-A0A7S0ZKM2-F1
#
_cell.length_a   1.000
_cell.length_b   1.000
_cell.length_c   1.000
_cell.angle_alpha   90.00
_cell.angle_beta   90.00
_cell.angle_gamma   90.00
#
_symmetry.space_group_name_H-M   'P 1'
#
loop_
_entity.id
_entity.type
_entity.pdbx_description
1 polymer ?
#
loop_
_entity_poly.entity_id
_entity_poly.type
_entity_poly.pdbx_seq_one_letter_code
_entity_poly.pdbx_strand_id
1 'polypeptide(L)'
;MESTTLSVAKGVPTSVAVHPIVLLGVVDHYNRACRDTSNRAVGVLLGHVSRGKVSCTNSFAVPFEEDPQTPDVWYLDHSYLESMMAMFRKVNTRESFVGWYSSGSQIKAGDM
;
A
#
# COMPACT_ATOMS: atom_id res chain seq x y z
N MET A 1 -39.91 8.97 7.76
CA MET A 1 -38.94 8.23 6.93
C MET A 1 -37.95 9.25 6.38
N GLU A 2 -36.99 9.67 7.18
CA GLU A 2 -35.92 10.58 6.75
C GLU A 2 -34.64 9.77 6.57
N SER A 3 -34.16 9.74 5.34
CA SER A 3 -32.93 9.07 4.94
C SER A 3 -31.74 9.92 5.37
N THR A 4 -31.09 9.55 6.46
CA THR A 4 -29.83 10.16 6.93
C THR A 4 -28.72 9.90 5.91
N THR A 5 -28.41 10.89 5.09
CA THR A 5 -27.20 10.88 4.26
C THR A 5 -25.98 10.94 5.17
N LEU A 6 -25.22 9.85 5.23
CA LEU A 6 -23.93 9.79 5.91
C LEU A 6 -23.01 10.85 5.29
N SER A 7 -22.73 11.91 6.04
CA SER A 7 -21.69 12.88 5.69
C SER A 7 -20.37 12.13 5.69
N VAL A 8 -19.81 11.87 4.50
CA VAL A 8 -18.44 11.35 4.34
C VAL A 8 -17.53 12.29 5.12
N ALA A 9 -16.84 11.76 6.12
CA ALA A 9 -15.93 12.50 6.96
C ALA A 9 -14.96 13.30 6.07
N LYS A 10 -14.86 14.60 6.33
CA LYS A 10 -14.07 15.55 5.54
C LYS A 10 -12.59 15.16 5.64
N GLY A 11 -12.12 14.34 4.71
CA GLY A 11 -10.78 13.74 4.72
C GLY A 11 -10.69 12.34 4.11
N VAL A 12 -11.81 11.62 3.97
CA VAL A 12 -11.83 10.29 3.34
C VAL A 12 -11.95 10.43 1.83
N PRO A 13 -11.06 9.82 1.03
CA PRO A 13 -11.20 9.85 -0.41
C PRO A 13 -12.42 9.06 -0.88
N THR A 14 -13.22 9.67 -1.75
CA THR A 14 -14.46 9.08 -2.30
C THR A 14 -14.20 8.12 -3.45
N SER A 15 -13.01 8.17 -4.06
CA SER A 15 -12.65 7.35 -5.21
C SER A 15 -11.15 7.09 -5.25
N VAL A 16 -10.78 5.89 -5.68
CA VAL A 16 -9.39 5.48 -5.91
C VAL A 16 -9.26 5.00 -7.36
N ALA A 17 -8.29 5.53 -8.09
CA ALA A 17 -7.91 5.07 -9.42
C ALA A 17 -6.53 4.43 -9.35
N VAL A 18 -6.41 3.18 -9.78
CA VAL A 18 -5.15 2.43 -9.76
C VAL A 18 -4.65 2.27 -11.19
N HIS A 19 -3.42 2.69 -11.45
CA HIS A 19 -2.77 2.48 -12.75
C HIS A 19 -2.41 0.99 -12.92
N PRO A 20 -2.57 0.40 -14.12
CA PRO A 20 -2.28 -1.03 -14.34
C PRO A 20 -0.85 -1.45 -13.97
N ILE A 21 0.11 -0.52 -14.08
CA ILE A 21 1.51 -0.76 -13.69
C ILE A 21 1.67 -1.10 -12.20
N VAL A 22 0.80 -0.55 -11.34
CA VAL A 22 0.79 -0.84 -9.90
C VAL A 22 0.37 -2.28 -9.67
N LEU A 23 -0.72 -2.74 -10.29
CA LEU A 23 -1.18 -4.11 -10.14
C LEU A 23 -0.15 -5.12 -10.66
N LEU A 24 0.48 -4.81 -11.80
CA LEU A 24 1.56 -5.62 -12.33
C LEU A 24 2.76 -5.67 -11.38
N GLY A 25 3.14 -4.54 -10.78
CA GLY A 25 4.22 -4.46 -9.80
C GLY A 25 3.94 -5.25 -8.52
N VAL A 26 2.70 -5.23 -8.03
CA VAL A 26 2.28 -6.03 -6.86
C VAL A 26 2.39 -7.54 -7.15
N VAL A 27 1.92 -7.97 -8.32
CA VAL A 27 1.98 -9.39 -8.73
C VAL A 27 3.42 -9.84 -8.97
N ASP A 28 4.24 -9.00 -9.62
CA ASP A 28 5.68 -9.27 -9.80
C ASP A 28 6.39 -9.39 -8.44
N HIS A 29 6.11 -8.47 -7.50
CA HIS A 29 6.69 -8.50 -6.16
C HIS A 29 6.34 -9.81 -5.44
N TYR A 30 5.06 -10.20 -5.43
CA TYR A 30 4.64 -11.47 -4.82
C TYR A 30 5.36 -12.67 -5.44
N ASN A 31 5.45 -12.73 -6.77
CA ASN A 31 6.10 -13.84 -7.47
C ASN A 31 7.60 -13.95 -7.19
N ARG A 32 8.28 -12.85 -6.84
CA ARG A 32 9.72 -12.83 -6.57
C ARG A 32 10.04 -13.10 -5.09
N ALA A 33 9.19 -12.62 -4.17
CA ALA A 33 9.45 -12.69 -2.73
C ALA A 33 8.74 -13.85 -2.03
N CYS A 34 7.55 -14.25 -2.51
CA CYS A 34 6.61 -15.07 -1.73
C CYS A 34 6.07 -16.30 -2.46
N ARG A 35 6.48 -16.56 -3.71
CA ARG A 35 5.90 -17.64 -4.53
C ARG A 35 5.95 -19.02 -3.87
N ASP A 36 7.03 -19.31 -3.17
CA ASP A 36 7.27 -20.61 -2.55
C ASP A 36 7.14 -20.58 -1.02
N THR A 37 6.67 -19.45 -0.46
CA THR A 37 6.49 -19.27 0.98
C THR A 37 5.03 -18.97 1.31
N SER A 38 4.60 -19.26 2.54
CA SER A 38 3.29 -18.85 3.05
C SER A 38 3.25 -17.38 3.50
N ASN A 39 4.26 -16.61 3.12
CA ASN A 39 4.45 -15.22 3.57
C ASN A 39 3.72 -14.26 2.63
N ARG A 40 3.36 -13.09 3.16
CA ARG A 40 2.83 -11.99 2.36
C ARG A 40 3.92 -10.98 2.00
N ALA A 41 3.81 -10.43 0.80
CA ALA A 41 4.60 -9.29 0.36
C ALA A 41 3.85 -8.00 0.70
N VAL A 42 4.52 -7.06 1.36
CA VAL A 42 3.98 -5.73 1.69
C VAL A 42 4.75 -4.67 0.92
N GLY A 43 4.06 -3.66 0.44
CA GLY A 43 4.72 -2.54 -0.21
C GLY A 43 3.93 -1.25 -0.14
N VAL A 44 4.51 -0.21 -0.69
CA VAL A 44 3.99 1.16 -0.62
C VAL A 44 3.36 1.55 -1.93
N LEU A 45 2.26 2.29 -1.85
CA LEU A 45 1.58 2.94 -2.96
C LEU A 45 1.99 4.41 -3.02
N LEU A 46 2.42 4.82 -4.21
CA LEU A 46 2.78 6.18 -4.55
C LEU A 46 1.76 6.74 -5.54
N GLY A 47 1.47 8.01 -5.40
CA GLY A 47 0.43 8.64 -6.19
C GLY A 47 0.20 10.09 -5.79
N HIS A 48 -0.96 10.60 -6.17
CA HIS A 48 -1.37 11.94 -5.79
C HIS A 48 -2.84 11.95 -5.42
N VAL A 49 -3.19 12.86 -4.51
CA VAL A 49 -4.57 13.09 -4.09
C VAL A 49 -5.05 14.40 -4.71
N SER A 50 -6.14 14.34 -5.47
CA SER A 50 -6.74 15.52 -6.10
C SER A 50 -8.25 15.49 -5.91
N ARG A 51 -8.80 16.56 -5.32
CA ARG A 51 -10.26 16.76 -5.15
C ARG A 51 -11.00 15.55 -4.56
N GLY A 52 -10.41 14.89 -3.55
CA GLY A 52 -11.00 13.71 -2.90
C GLY A 52 -10.91 12.41 -3.70
N LYS A 53 -10.10 12.38 -4.78
CA LYS A 53 -9.74 11.18 -5.52
C LYS A 53 -8.25 10.87 -5.34
N VAL A 54 -7.94 9.63 -5.00
CA VAL A 54 -6.56 9.13 -4.93
C VAL A 54 -6.23 8.45 -6.26
N SER A 55 -5.14 8.87 -6.90
CA SER A 55 -4.61 8.21 -8.10
C SER A 55 -3.31 7.52 -7.74
N CYS A 56 -3.32 6.18 -7.69
CA CYS A 56 -2.14 5.36 -7.47
C CYS A 56 -1.41 5.17 -8.81
N THR A 57 -0.28 5.85 -8.98
CA THR A 57 0.48 5.87 -10.23
C THR A 57 1.65 4.89 -10.19
N ASN A 58 2.20 4.63 -9.00
CA ASN A 58 3.39 3.82 -8.82
C ASN A 58 3.36 3.05 -7.49
N SER A 59 4.25 2.08 -7.34
CA SER A 59 4.37 1.27 -6.13
C SER A 59 5.78 0.68 -6.00
N PHE A 60 6.23 0.43 -4.78
CA PHE A 60 7.48 -0.29 -4.54
C PHE A 60 7.35 -1.29 -3.38
N ALA A 61 8.18 -2.33 -3.44
CA ALA A 61 8.29 -3.37 -2.43
C ALA A 61 9.05 -2.88 -1.20
N VAL A 62 8.64 -3.31 -0.01
CA VAL A 62 9.39 -3.06 1.24
C VAL A 62 9.79 -4.40 1.85
N PRO A 63 11.03 -4.57 2.34
CA PRO A 63 11.42 -5.74 3.11
C PRO A 63 10.49 -5.88 4.33
N PHE A 64 9.73 -6.96 4.34
CA PHE A 64 8.72 -7.26 5.35
C PHE A 64 8.82 -8.73 5.73
N GLU A 65 8.81 -8.99 7.03
CA GLU A 65 8.81 -10.34 7.58
C GLU A 65 7.73 -10.45 8.67
N GLU A 66 7.02 -11.58 8.68
CA GLU A 66 6.04 -11.91 9.71
C GLU A 66 6.34 -13.31 10.23
N ASP A 67 6.16 -13.52 11.53
CA ASP A 67 6.26 -14.86 12.10
C ASP A 67 4.94 -15.61 11.87
N PRO A 68 4.95 -16.78 11.18
CA PRO A 68 3.75 -17.59 11.00
C PRO A 68 3.13 -18.08 12.31
N GLN A 69 3.92 -18.22 13.38
CA GLN A 69 3.48 -18.71 14.69
C GLN A 69 2.91 -17.58 15.57
N THR A 70 3.38 -16.35 15.37
CA THR A 70 2.97 -15.18 16.17
C THR A 70 2.56 -14.03 15.26
N PRO A 71 1.31 -14.00 14.75
CA PRO A 71 0.85 -13.03 13.75
C PRO A 71 0.92 -11.56 14.19
N ASP A 72 0.99 -11.30 15.49
CA ASP A 72 1.11 -9.95 16.07
C ASP A 72 2.53 -9.38 15.96
N VAL A 73 3.53 -10.24 15.73
CA VAL A 73 4.94 -9.85 15.62
C VAL A 73 5.32 -9.80 14.14
N TRP A 74 5.57 -8.60 13.66
CA TRP A 74 6.02 -8.33 12.30
C TRP A 74 7.19 -7.35 12.29
N TYR A 75 8.01 -7.44 11.26
CA TYR A 75 9.15 -6.58 11.03
C TYR A 75 9.02 -5.88 9.68
N LEU A 76 9.36 -4.58 9.68
CA LEU A 76 9.43 -3.74 8.50
C LEU A 76 10.68 -2.88 8.58
N ASP A 77 11.46 -2.83 7.49
CA ASP A 77 12.64 -1.99 7.42
C ASP A 77 12.27 -0.52 7.15
N HIS A 78 12.26 0.27 8.23
CA HIS A 78 11.92 1.69 8.19
C HIS A 78 13.01 2.53 7.50
N SER A 79 14.28 2.13 7.62
CA SER A 79 15.42 2.85 7.02
C SER A 79 15.40 2.72 5.49
N TYR A 80 15.08 1.50 5.01
CA TYR A 80 14.85 1.26 3.60
C TYR A 80 13.68 2.09 3.07
N LEU A 81 12.55 2.08 3.80
CA LEU A 81 11.36 2.83 3.43
C LEU A 81 11.65 4.33 3.27
N GLU A 82 12.29 4.96 4.26
CA GLU A 82 12.61 6.39 4.23
C GLU A 82 13.57 6.74 3.08
N SER A 83 14.62 5.94 2.90
CA SER A 83 15.60 6.11 1.82
C SER A 83 14.94 6.01 0.45
N MET A 84 14.07 5.01 0.27
CA MET A 84 13.37 4.77 -0.99
C MET A 84 12.35 5.88 -1.29
N MET A 85 11.58 6.30 -0.29
CA MET A 85 10.68 7.46 -0.43
C MET A 85 11.43 8.73 -0.80
N ALA A 86 12.59 8.99 -0.19
CA ALA A 86 13.42 10.14 -0.52
C ALA A 86 13.92 10.10 -1.98
N MET A 87 14.26 8.92 -2.50
CA MET A 87 14.65 8.75 -3.90
C MET A 87 13.48 9.00 -4.86
N PHE A 88 12.31 8.40 -4.62
CA PHE A 88 11.13 8.63 -5.46
C PHE A 88 10.71 10.09 -5.50
N ARG A 89 10.77 10.79 -4.36
CA ARG A 89 10.46 12.22 -4.28
C ARG A 89 11.43 13.09 -5.08
N LYS A 90 12.70 12.69 -5.21
CA LYS A 90 13.71 13.38 -6.05
C LYS A 90 13.44 13.19 -7.54
N VAL A 91 12.94 12.03 -7.94
CA VAL A 91 12.60 11.72 -9.35
C VAL A 91 11.30 12.41 -9.76
N ASN A 92 10.28 12.36 -8.91
CA ASN A 92 8.98 12.95 -9.18
C ASN A 92 8.37 13.57 -7.92
N THR A 93 8.36 14.90 -7.86
CA THR A 93 7.81 15.66 -6.72
C THR A 93 6.28 15.65 -6.65
N ARG A 94 5.60 15.21 -7.72
CA ARG A 94 4.14 15.08 -7.76
C ARG A 94 3.66 13.80 -7.11
N GLU A 95 4.53 12.80 -6.97
CA GLU A 95 4.22 11.56 -6.27
C GLU A 95 4.47 11.72 -4.77
N SER A 96 3.44 11.42 -4.01
CA SER A 96 3.45 11.35 -2.55
C SER A 96 3.04 9.95 -2.09
N PHE A 97 3.38 9.62 -0.86
CA PHE A 97 2.83 8.45 -0.18
C PHE A 97 1.30 8.56 -0.13
N VAL A 98 0.59 7.57 -0.69
CA VAL A 98 -0.88 7.52 -0.68
C VAL A 98 -1.43 6.32 0.07
N GLY A 99 -0.59 5.35 0.43
CA GLY A 99 -0.99 4.17 1.18
C GLY A 99 0.00 3.02 1.02
N TRP A 100 -0.46 1.81 1.32
CA TRP A 100 0.31 0.59 1.24
C TRP A 100 -0.58 -0.55 0.73
N TYR A 101 0.04 -1.64 0.28
CA TYR A 101 -0.63 -2.86 -0.16
C TYR A 101 -0.04 -4.07 0.56
N SER A 102 -0.87 -5.11 0.69
CA SER A 102 -0.47 -6.43 1.16
C SER A 102 -0.92 -7.47 0.15
N SER A 103 -0.07 -8.45 -0.12
CA SER A 103 -0.44 -9.62 -0.93
C SER A 103 -0.89 -10.74 -0.01
N GLY A 104 -2.20 -10.88 0.14
CA GLY A 104 -2.82 -11.92 0.96
C GLY A 104 -4.27 -12.16 0.53
N SER A 105 -4.78 -13.37 0.75
CA SER A 105 -6.15 -13.73 0.40
C SER A 105 -7.19 -13.13 1.36
N GLN A 106 -6.77 -12.76 2.57
CA GLN A 106 -7.61 -12.19 3.61
C GLN A 106 -6.89 -11.07 4.35
N ILE A 107 -7.65 -10.11 4.85
CA ILE A 107 -7.19 -9.06 5.75
C ILE A 107 -6.85 -9.71 7.09
N LYS A 108 -5.67 -9.44 7.62
CA LYS A 108 -5.23 -9.95 8.94
C LYS A 108 -5.50 -8.91 10.03
N ALA A 109 -5.53 -9.35 11.29
CA ALA A 109 -5.72 -8.46 12.44
C ALA A 109 -4.67 -7.34 12.52
N GLY A 110 -3.42 -7.61 12.12
CA GLY A 110 -2.35 -6.60 12.06
C GLY A 110 -2.47 -5.56 10.94
N ASP A 111 -3.50 -5.64 10.09
CA ASP A 111 -3.73 -4.68 8.99
C ASP A 111 -4.69 -3.55 9.38
N MET A 112 -5.29 -3.62 10.57
CA MET A 112 -6.38 -2.75 11.05
C MET A 112 -5.93 -1.93 12.26
#